data_AF-A0AAV8U125-F1
#
_entry.id   AF-A0AAV8U125-F1
#
_cell.length_a   1.000
_cell.length_b   1.000
_cell.length_c   1.000
_cell.angle_alpha   90.00
_cell.angle_beta   90.00
_cell.angle_gamma   90.00
#
_symmetry.space_group_name_H-M   'P 1'
#
loop_
_entity.id
_entity.type
_entity.pdbx_description
1 polymer ?
#
loop_
_entity_poly.entity_id
_entity_poly.type
_entity_poly.pdbx_seq_one_letter_code
_entity_poly.pdbx_strand_id
1 'polypeptide(L)'
;MLHSNHKPSILDSSALLQVDKMETSIVPRDEGQNGGFSQAQSIIYSSQKLQDDLQILGMKIKQHEENIKALKIQKIKLEDSILDMQVILGKYHSSAPPNTGNNNDSSNWSEETTKQILQFENSAAGILCQLTVRHGKQASHLTLVKDVFGIVATLASVEDDNLSRLLSEFLGLDTMLAIVCKTFDGVKALETYEKEGCINKGSGLHGLGASIGRALDGRFIVICLENLRPYCGEFVADDLQRRLDLIKPKLPNGECPRGFVGFAVNMIKIEHTNLFYLTRDGYGLRETLFYNLFSRLQVYKTREDLIQARPCISDGAISLDGGMIRATGVFSLGNRINMDVRFPKAFISSGLPNAYIETEEKLKKMSWDKEKLLEDINREQSLLNVTKSNFEGKKEEFLKFMAQSSPYAAQHQNQLSQSRFNPSFLKGISPERGRE
;
A
#
# COMPACT_ATOMS: atom_id res chain seq x y z
N MET A 1 -17.73 31.87 4.28
CA MET A 1 -18.78 31.02 4.88
C MET A 1 -18.14 29.69 5.24
N LEU A 2 -18.18 29.37 6.54
CA LEU A 2 -17.60 28.19 7.17
C LEU A 2 -18.18 26.90 6.58
N HIS A 3 -17.35 25.92 6.23
CA HIS A 3 -17.68 24.49 6.34
C HIS A 3 -16.40 23.74 6.74
N SER A 4 -16.40 23.30 7.99
CA SER A 4 -15.42 22.40 8.60
C SER A 4 -15.57 20.99 8.01
N ASN A 5 -14.47 20.40 7.56
CA ASN A 5 -14.40 18.95 7.37
C ASN A 5 -13.49 18.34 8.43
N HIS A 6 -14.12 17.78 9.45
CA HIS A 6 -13.50 16.87 10.40
C HIS A 6 -12.99 15.62 9.66
N LYS A 7 -11.67 15.38 9.72
CA LYS A 7 -11.09 14.05 9.56
C LYS A 7 -11.46 13.20 10.78
N PRO A 8 -11.93 11.95 10.65
CA PRO A 8 -11.84 10.99 11.73
C PRO A 8 -10.41 10.43 11.76
N SER A 9 -9.78 10.54 12.92
CA SER A 9 -8.53 9.88 13.29
C SER A 9 -8.73 8.37 13.32
N ILE A 10 -7.86 7.64 12.61
CA ILE A 10 -7.69 6.19 12.75
C ILE A 10 -6.99 5.96 14.09
N LEU A 11 -7.71 5.38 15.04
CA LEU A 11 -7.15 4.82 16.25
C LEU A 11 -7.20 3.30 16.11
N ASP A 12 -6.01 2.70 16.17
CA ASP A 12 -5.74 1.27 16.15
C ASP A 12 -6.70 0.49 17.06
N SER A 13 -7.51 -0.38 16.46
CA SER A 13 -8.31 -1.37 17.19
C SER A 13 -7.59 -2.72 17.10
N SER A 14 -6.43 -2.80 17.74
CA SER A 14 -5.60 -3.99 17.80
C SER A 14 -4.92 -4.16 19.17
N ALA A 15 -5.66 -3.99 20.27
CA ALA A 15 -5.25 -4.53 21.57
C ALA A 15 -6.42 -4.53 22.58
N LEU A 16 -6.95 -5.72 22.86
CA LEU A 16 -7.34 -6.25 24.18
C LEU A 16 -8.43 -7.33 24.03
N LEU A 17 -8.01 -8.51 23.58
CA LEU A 17 -8.62 -9.75 24.03
C LEU A 17 -8.16 -9.95 25.48
N GLN A 18 -8.96 -9.50 26.44
CA GLN A 18 -8.91 -10.00 27.81
C GLN A 18 -10.23 -10.70 28.11
N VAL A 19 -10.13 -12.03 28.06
CA VAL A 19 -10.99 -12.96 28.77
C VAL A 19 -10.91 -12.61 30.25
N ASP A 20 -12.03 -12.26 30.87
CA ASP A 20 -12.14 -12.49 32.31
C ASP A 20 -13.53 -12.96 32.71
N LYS A 21 -13.49 -14.01 33.54
CA LYS A 21 -14.61 -14.80 34.03
C LYS A 21 -15.39 -14.03 35.08
N MET A 22 -16.71 -14.01 34.95
CA MET A 22 -17.59 -13.92 36.12
C MET A 22 -18.77 -14.88 35.89
N GLU A 23 -18.52 -16.15 36.24
CA GLU A 23 -19.57 -17.08 36.65
C GLU A 23 -20.13 -16.60 37.98
N THR A 24 -21.28 -15.92 37.95
CA THR A 24 -22.17 -15.89 39.13
C THR A 24 -23.21 -16.97 38.96
N SER A 25 -22.87 -18.14 39.52
CA SER A 25 -23.81 -19.17 39.94
C SER A 25 -24.88 -18.55 40.84
N ILE A 26 -26.14 -18.59 40.42
CA ILE A 26 -27.29 -18.36 41.29
C ILE A 26 -28.05 -19.68 41.39
N VAL A 27 -27.93 -20.28 42.57
CA VAL A 27 -28.63 -21.49 43.03
C VAL A 27 -30.15 -21.28 42.93
N PRO A 28 -30.94 -22.25 42.44
CA PRO A 28 -32.38 -22.13 42.41
C PRO A 28 -32.95 -22.39 43.81
N ARG A 29 -33.69 -21.41 44.36
CA ARG A 29 -34.52 -21.60 45.54
C ARG A 29 -35.84 -22.24 45.09
N ASP A 30 -36.09 -23.42 45.64
CA ASP A 30 -37.28 -24.23 45.49
C ASP A 30 -38.42 -23.60 46.30
N GLU A 31 -39.49 -23.16 45.64
CA GLU A 31 -40.79 -22.90 46.27
C GLU A 31 -41.90 -22.87 45.20
N GLY A 32 -42.76 -23.90 45.25
CA GLY A 32 -44.21 -23.76 45.04
C GLY A 32 -44.74 -23.54 43.62
N GLN A 33 -45.09 -24.64 42.94
CA GLN A 33 -46.24 -24.75 42.01
C GLN A 33 -46.48 -23.56 41.04
N ASN A 34 -45.54 -23.30 40.11
CA ASN A 34 -45.84 -22.65 38.81
C ASN A 34 -44.73 -22.80 37.74
N GLY A 35 -43.91 -23.85 37.81
CA GLY A 35 -42.67 -23.98 37.04
C GLY A 35 -42.82 -24.10 35.51
N GLY A 36 -43.97 -24.55 35.00
CA GLY A 36 -44.21 -24.71 33.56
C GLY A 36 -44.36 -23.40 32.77
N PHE A 37 -44.74 -22.31 33.45
CA PHE A 37 -44.93 -20.99 32.83
C PHE A 37 -43.61 -20.21 32.65
N SER A 38 -42.68 -20.33 33.61
CA SER A 38 -41.39 -19.65 33.58
C SER A 38 -40.45 -20.19 32.49
N GLN A 39 -40.45 -21.52 32.29
CA GLN A 39 -39.60 -22.17 31.29
C GLN A 39 -40.10 -21.93 29.85
N ALA A 40 -41.42 -21.89 29.64
CA ALA A 40 -42.01 -21.57 28.33
C ALA A 40 -41.73 -20.11 27.90
N GLN A 41 -41.79 -19.16 28.84
CA GLN A 41 -41.45 -17.75 28.56
C GLN A 41 -39.96 -17.58 28.19
N SER A 42 -39.06 -18.29 28.87
CA SER A 42 -37.63 -18.28 28.53
C SER A 42 -37.38 -18.84 27.12
N ILE A 43 -38.09 -19.90 26.72
CA ILE A 43 -37.96 -20.50 25.38
C ILE A 43 -38.42 -19.51 24.29
N ILE A 44 -39.56 -18.83 24.51
CA ILE A 44 -40.09 -17.82 23.59
C ILE A 44 -39.10 -16.67 23.43
N TYR A 45 -38.56 -16.16 24.55
CA TYR A 45 -37.57 -15.08 24.51
C TYR A 45 -36.29 -15.47 23.75
N SER A 46 -35.74 -16.66 24.02
CA SER A 46 -34.55 -17.16 23.33
C SER A 46 -34.79 -17.40 21.84
N SER A 47 -35.97 -17.91 21.46
CA SER A 47 -36.36 -18.09 20.06
C SER A 47 -36.43 -16.74 19.33
N GLN A 48 -37.11 -15.76 19.94
CA GLN A 48 -37.24 -14.41 19.41
C GLN A 48 -35.87 -13.76 19.18
N LYS A 49 -34.96 -13.88 20.16
CA LYS A 49 -33.60 -13.35 20.04
C LYS A 49 -32.83 -13.97 18.88
N LEU A 50 -32.88 -15.29 18.72
CA LEU A 50 -32.21 -15.97 17.61
C LEU A 50 -32.82 -15.60 16.25
N GLN A 51 -34.13 -15.40 16.20
CA GLN A 51 -34.83 -14.91 15.01
C GLN A 51 -34.41 -13.47 14.66
N ASP A 52 -34.33 -12.59 15.65
CA ASP A 52 -33.89 -11.20 15.47
C ASP A 52 -32.43 -11.15 14.99
N ASP A 53 -31.55 -11.96 15.59
CA ASP A 53 -30.14 -12.09 15.18
C ASP A 53 -30.01 -12.55 13.71
N LEU A 54 -30.81 -13.54 13.29
CA LEU A 54 -30.87 -13.99 11.90
C LEU A 54 -31.38 -12.90 10.96
N GLN A 55 -32.39 -12.13 11.37
CA GLN A 55 -32.91 -11.02 10.56
C GLN A 55 -31.83 -9.94 10.37
N ILE A 56 -31.09 -9.58 11.43
CA ILE A 56 -29.98 -8.63 11.36
C ILE A 56 -28.90 -9.12 10.40
N LEU A 57 -28.51 -10.40 10.50
CA LEU A 57 -27.52 -10.99 9.59
C LEU A 57 -28.03 -11.01 8.14
N GLY A 58 -29.31 -11.34 7.91
CA GLY A 58 -29.94 -11.28 6.60
C GLY A 58 -29.93 -9.87 5.99
N MET A 59 -30.22 -8.85 6.79
CA MET A 59 -30.11 -7.44 6.38
C MET A 59 -28.67 -7.06 6.02
N LYS A 60 -27.68 -7.50 6.81
CA LYS A 60 -26.26 -7.26 6.52
C LYS A 60 -25.81 -7.95 5.23
N ILE A 61 -26.24 -9.18 4.98
CA ILE A 61 -25.96 -9.89 3.71
C ILE A 61 -26.47 -9.08 2.52
N LYS A 62 -27.74 -8.64 2.58
CA LYS A 62 -28.34 -7.81 1.53
C LYS A 62 -27.54 -6.52 1.31
N GLN A 63 -27.15 -5.84 2.38
CA GLN A 63 -26.36 -4.62 2.30
C GLN A 63 -25.01 -4.86 1.59
N HIS A 64 -24.29 -5.91 1.96
CA HIS A 64 -23.01 -6.26 1.31
C HIS A 64 -23.20 -6.59 -0.17
N GLU A 65 -24.26 -7.31 -0.54
CA GLU A 65 -24.58 -7.61 -1.96
C GLU A 65 -24.88 -6.35 -2.77
N GLU A 66 -25.63 -5.40 -2.20
CA GLU A 66 -25.91 -4.09 -2.81
C GLU A 66 -24.64 -3.24 -2.95
N ASN A 67 -23.78 -3.22 -1.92
CA ASN A 67 -22.49 -2.53 -1.95
C ASN A 67 -21.60 -3.07 -3.08
N ILE A 68 -21.44 -4.40 -3.17
CA ILE A 68 -20.64 -5.03 -4.24
C ILE A 68 -21.19 -4.68 -5.62
N LYS A 69 -22.52 -4.67 -5.79
CA LYS A 69 -23.15 -4.27 -7.05
C LYS A 69 -22.84 -2.82 -7.40
N ALA A 70 -22.92 -1.91 -6.43
CA ALA A 70 -22.59 -0.49 -6.63
C ALA A 70 -21.11 -0.29 -7.01
N LEU A 71 -20.18 -0.96 -6.31
CA LEU A 71 -18.75 -0.91 -6.60
C LEU A 71 -18.44 -1.45 -8.00
N LYS A 72 -19.07 -2.56 -8.41
CA LYS A 72 -18.91 -3.11 -9.78
C LYS A 72 -19.40 -2.13 -10.85
N ILE A 73 -20.52 -1.43 -10.62
CA ILE A 73 -21.02 -0.41 -11.54
C ILE A 73 -20.05 0.77 -11.64
N GLN A 74 -19.50 1.23 -10.52
CA GLN A 74 -18.47 2.29 -10.52
C GLN A 74 -17.23 1.86 -11.31
N LYS A 75 -16.81 0.59 -11.19
CA LYS A 75 -15.66 0.04 -11.89
C LYS A 75 -15.85 0.06 -13.40
N ILE A 76 -17.02 -0.37 -13.87
CA ILE A 76 -17.35 -0.36 -15.31
C ILE A 76 -17.30 1.07 -15.85
N LYS A 77 -17.92 2.04 -15.16
CA LYS A 77 -17.87 3.46 -15.57
C LYS A 77 -16.44 4.02 -15.65
N LEU A 78 -15.59 3.60 -14.72
CA LEU A 78 -14.18 3.99 -14.72
C LEU A 78 -13.40 3.31 -15.86
N GLU A 79 -13.69 2.04 -16.17
CA GLU A 79 -13.12 1.34 -17.32
C GLU A 79 -13.51 2.01 -18.65
N ASP A 80 -14.77 2.43 -18.80
CA ASP A 80 -15.22 3.20 -19.97
C ASP A 80 -14.48 4.54 -20.09
N SER A 81 -14.33 5.26 -18.97
CA SER A 81 -13.60 6.54 -18.93
C SER A 81 -12.12 6.37 -19.27
N ILE A 82 -11.49 5.28 -18.84
CA ILE A 82 -10.10 4.93 -19.19
C ILE A 82 -9.98 4.70 -20.70
N LEU A 83 -10.92 3.95 -21.30
CA LEU A 83 -10.94 3.70 -22.74
C LEU A 83 -11.08 5.01 -23.52
N ASP A 84 -12.00 5.90 -23.12
CA ASP A 84 -12.18 7.21 -23.76
C ASP A 84 -10.89 8.05 -23.71
N MET A 85 -10.22 8.08 -22.55
CA MET A 85 -8.96 8.80 -22.38
C MET A 85 -7.81 8.19 -23.20
N GLN A 86 -7.76 6.86 -23.32
CA GLN A 86 -6.80 6.17 -24.19
C GLN A 86 -7.03 6.51 -25.66
N VAL A 87 -8.29 6.62 -26.09
CA VAL A 87 -8.63 7.06 -27.46
C VAL A 87 -8.16 8.50 -27.70
N ILE A 88 -8.33 9.41 -26.72
CA ILE A 88 -7.83 10.78 -26.81
C ILE A 88 -6.29 10.80 -26.95
N LEU A 89 -5.57 10.03 -26.12
CA LEU A 89 -4.11 9.90 -26.22
C LEU A 89 -3.66 9.29 -27.56
N GLY A 90 -4.37 8.28 -28.06
CA GLY A 90 -4.12 7.68 -29.37
C GLY A 90 -4.20 8.68 -30.52
N LYS A 91 -5.06 9.70 -30.43
CA LYS A 91 -5.13 10.78 -31.41
C LYS A 91 -3.86 11.64 -31.41
N TYR A 92 -3.29 11.96 -30.25
CA TYR A 92 -2.01 12.68 -30.16
C TYR A 92 -0.85 11.90 -30.80
N HIS A 93 -0.81 10.58 -30.61
CA HIS A 93 0.20 9.71 -31.23
C HIS A 93 0.04 9.59 -32.75
N SER A 94 -1.18 9.71 -33.26
CA SER A 94 -1.49 9.61 -34.70
C SER A 94 -1.33 10.93 -35.45
N SER A 95 -1.46 12.07 -34.74
CA SER A 95 -1.34 13.42 -35.31
C SER A 95 0.06 14.03 -35.22
N ALA A 96 0.99 13.38 -34.52
CA ALA A 96 2.37 13.85 -34.46
C ALA A 96 3.04 13.65 -35.83
N PRO A 97 3.62 14.69 -36.46
CA PRO A 97 4.36 14.52 -37.70
C PRO A 97 5.51 13.52 -37.46
N PRO A 98 5.88 12.69 -38.46
CA PRO A 98 7.09 11.89 -38.35
C PRO A 98 8.24 12.86 -38.06
N ASN A 99 8.94 12.61 -36.97
CA ASN A 99 10.05 13.43 -36.49
C ASN A 99 11.22 13.33 -37.49
N THR A 100 11.12 14.01 -38.63
CA THR A 100 12.20 14.17 -39.61
C THR A 100 12.98 15.42 -39.23
N GLY A 101 13.71 15.32 -38.12
CA GLY A 101 14.56 16.38 -37.60
C GLY A 101 15.55 15.78 -36.61
N ASN A 102 16.72 15.40 -37.11
CA ASN A 102 17.94 15.02 -36.39
C ASN A 102 17.78 14.74 -34.88
N ASN A 103 17.27 13.55 -34.54
CA ASN A 103 17.32 12.98 -33.19
C ASN A 103 18.65 12.24 -32.94
N ASN A 104 19.78 12.74 -33.46
CA ASN A 104 21.08 12.10 -33.24
C ASN A 104 21.79 12.57 -31.96
N ASP A 105 21.29 13.61 -31.29
CA ASP A 105 21.88 14.12 -30.04
C ASP A 105 21.01 13.86 -28.79
N SER A 106 19.72 13.53 -28.98
CA SER A 106 18.75 13.34 -27.89
C SER A 106 18.81 11.95 -27.23
N SER A 107 19.36 10.94 -27.91
CA SER A 107 19.60 9.62 -27.33
C SER A 107 20.94 9.51 -26.59
N ASN A 108 21.93 10.35 -26.93
CA ASN A 108 23.33 10.15 -26.53
C ASN A 108 23.62 10.20 -25.02
N TRP A 109 22.84 10.92 -24.21
CA TRP A 109 23.19 11.18 -22.79
C TRP A 109 22.50 10.27 -21.77
N SER A 110 21.25 9.83 -22.01
CA SER A 110 20.67 8.71 -21.25
C SER A 110 21.40 7.40 -21.59
N GLU A 111 21.90 7.30 -22.82
CA GLU A 111 22.80 6.23 -23.23
C GLU A 111 24.12 6.26 -22.47
N GLU A 112 24.64 7.41 -22.04
CA GLU A 112 25.94 7.49 -21.38
C GLU A 112 25.93 6.83 -20.00
N THR A 113 24.95 7.15 -19.15
CA THR A 113 24.76 6.43 -17.87
C THR A 113 24.50 4.94 -18.11
N THR A 114 23.74 4.60 -19.15
CA THR A 114 23.50 3.21 -19.55
C THR A 114 24.81 2.51 -19.93
N LYS A 115 25.67 3.16 -20.73
CA LYS A 115 27.00 2.68 -21.11
C LYS A 115 27.89 2.50 -19.89
N GLN A 116 27.88 3.43 -18.94
CA GLN A 116 28.60 3.32 -17.67
C GLN A 116 28.13 2.10 -16.86
N ILE A 117 26.82 1.86 -16.75
CA ILE A 117 26.29 0.67 -16.06
C ILE A 117 26.70 -0.61 -16.79
N LEU A 118 26.69 -0.62 -18.13
CA LEU A 118 27.06 -1.78 -18.93
C LEU A 118 28.53 -2.19 -18.78
N GLN A 119 29.42 -1.29 -18.34
CA GLN A 119 30.82 -1.64 -18.00
C GLN A 119 30.90 -2.61 -16.82
N PHE A 120 29.88 -2.64 -15.95
CA PHE A 120 29.79 -3.56 -14.83
C PHE A 120 29.07 -4.85 -15.25
N GLU A 121 29.67 -5.59 -16.18
CA GLU A 121 29.02 -6.69 -16.91
C GLU A 121 28.43 -7.78 -16.01
N ASN A 122 29.12 -8.13 -14.92
CA ASN A 122 28.72 -9.17 -13.98
C ASN A 122 27.84 -8.64 -12.83
N SER A 123 27.55 -7.34 -12.80
CA SER A 123 26.66 -6.78 -11.79
C SER A 123 25.20 -7.01 -12.13
N ALA A 124 24.35 -7.02 -11.10
CA ALA A 124 22.90 -7.13 -11.25
C ALA A 124 22.32 -6.04 -12.16
N ALA A 125 22.77 -4.79 -11.97
CA ALA A 125 22.42 -3.65 -12.80
C ALA A 125 22.89 -3.82 -14.25
N GLY A 126 24.12 -4.29 -14.48
CA GLY A 126 24.67 -4.53 -15.81
C GLY A 126 23.92 -5.61 -16.58
N ILE A 127 23.52 -6.70 -15.91
CA ILE A 127 22.69 -7.77 -16.48
C ILE A 127 21.31 -7.23 -16.86
N LEU A 128 20.64 -6.54 -15.93
CA LEU A 128 19.33 -5.96 -16.16
C LEU A 128 19.36 -4.93 -17.30
N CYS A 129 20.36 -4.05 -17.28
CA CYS A 129 20.58 -3.05 -18.32
C CYS A 129 20.77 -3.71 -19.69
N GLN A 130 21.61 -4.75 -19.78
CA GLN A 130 21.82 -5.50 -21.02
C GLN A 130 20.53 -6.16 -21.55
N LEU A 131 19.69 -6.70 -20.65
CA LEU A 131 18.38 -7.27 -21.01
C LEU A 131 17.44 -6.21 -21.57
N THR A 132 17.38 -5.03 -20.93
CA THR A 132 16.53 -3.92 -21.40
C THR A 132 16.99 -3.40 -22.76
N VAL A 133 18.30 -3.33 -23.02
CA VAL A 133 18.85 -2.91 -24.32
C VAL A 133 18.58 -3.94 -25.42
N ARG A 134 18.75 -5.25 -25.17
CA ARG A 134 18.56 -6.30 -26.19
C ARG A 134 17.10 -6.56 -26.54
N HIS A 135 16.21 -6.51 -25.56
CA HIS A 135 14.82 -6.91 -25.73
C HIS A 135 13.85 -5.72 -25.75
N GLY A 136 14.32 -4.48 -25.53
CA GLY A 136 13.48 -3.28 -25.53
C GLY A 136 12.23 -3.45 -24.66
N LYS A 137 11.07 -3.01 -25.17
CA LYS A 137 9.76 -3.21 -24.50
C LYS A 137 9.32 -4.68 -24.39
N GLN A 138 10.00 -5.63 -25.02
CA GLN A 138 9.70 -7.06 -24.85
C GLN A 138 10.37 -7.65 -23.60
N ALA A 139 11.38 -6.99 -23.02
CA ALA A 139 12.01 -7.41 -21.76
C ALA A 139 11.01 -7.43 -20.59
N SER A 140 10.05 -6.50 -20.57
CA SER A 140 8.98 -6.44 -19.56
C SER A 140 7.97 -7.58 -19.63
N HIS A 141 8.01 -8.42 -20.68
CA HIS A 141 7.22 -9.66 -20.75
C HIS A 141 7.88 -10.82 -20.00
N LEU A 142 9.14 -10.71 -19.60
CA LEU A 142 9.74 -11.65 -18.67
C LEU A 142 9.11 -11.42 -17.29
N THR A 143 8.36 -12.40 -16.79
CA THR A 143 7.65 -12.34 -15.50
C THR A 143 8.54 -11.84 -14.36
N LEU A 144 9.84 -12.16 -14.40
CA LEU A 144 10.84 -11.75 -13.41
C LEU A 144 11.09 -10.24 -13.36
N VAL A 145 11.07 -9.57 -14.52
CA VAL A 145 11.45 -8.15 -14.66
C VAL A 145 10.22 -7.24 -14.56
N LYS A 146 9.02 -7.80 -14.59
CA LYS A 146 7.76 -7.05 -14.57
C LYS A 146 7.62 -6.14 -13.34
N ASP A 147 8.11 -6.59 -12.18
CA ASP A 147 8.06 -5.83 -10.93
C ASP A 147 9.26 -4.88 -10.76
N VAL A 148 10.34 -5.11 -11.51
CA VAL A 148 11.51 -4.24 -11.50
C VAL A 148 11.14 -2.91 -12.15
N PHE A 149 11.28 -1.85 -11.39
CA PHE A 149 10.99 -0.50 -11.83
C PHE A 149 12.20 0.11 -12.57
N GLY A 150 13.42 -0.11 -12.09
CA GLY A 150 14.64 0.35 -12.76
C GLY A 150 15.87 0.31 -11.85
N ILE A 151 16.95 0.96 -12.29
CA ILE A 151 18.21 1.09 -11.56
C ILE A 151 18.31 2.52 -11.04
N VAL A 152 18.70 2.75 -9.77
CA VAL A 152 18.69 4.08 -9.14
C VAL A 152 19.32 5.17 -10.03
N ALA A 153 20.47 4.88 -10.64
CA ALA A 153 21.17 5.80 -11.54
C ALA A 153 20.34 6.30 -12.74
N THR A 154 19.32 5.56 -13.18
CA THR A 154 18.50 5.88 -14.36
C THR A 154 17.13 6.46 -14.01
N LEU A 155 16.77 6.53 -12.72
CA LEU A 155 15.42 6.92 -12.28
C LEU A 155 15.25 8.42 -12.01
N ALA A 156 16.34 9.16 -12.02
CA ALA A 156 16.34 10.62 -11.96
C ALA A 156 17.46 11.19 -12.82
N SER A 157 17.35 12.48 -13.11
CA SER A 157 18.36 13.25 -13.82
C SER A 157 18.76 14.48 -13.02
N VAL A 158 19.96 14.98 -13.26
CA VAL A 158 20.51 16.18 -12.60
C VAL A 158 20.97 17.14 -13.68
N GLU A 159 20.64 18.42 -13.56
CA GLU A 159 20.95 19.41 -14.60
C GLU A 159 22.42 19.81 -14.63
N ASP A 160 23.04 19.93 -13.45
CA ASP A 160 24.44 20.31 -13.29
C ASP A 160 25.34 19.06 -13.17
N ASP A 161 26.37 18.99 -14.01
CA ASP A 161 27.25 17.81 -14.10
C ASP A 161 28.11 17.63 -12.84
N ASN A 162 28.52 18.74 -12.20
CA ASN A 162 29.28 18.70 -10.96
C ASN A 162 28.40 18.21 -9.80
N LEU A 163 27.17 18.71 -9.69
CA LEU A 163 26.19 18.23 -8.72
C LEU A 163 25.85 16.76 -8.94
N SER A 164 25.65 16.33 -10.19
CA SER A 164 25.43 14.92 -10.53
C SER A 164 26.56 14.06 -9.95
N ARG A 165 27.81 14.45 -10.19
CA ARG A 165 28.99 13.74 -9.66
C ARG A 165 29.01 13.70 -8.13
N LEU A 166 28.74 14.82 -7.46
CA LEU A 166 28.75 14.90 -5.99
C LEU A 166 27.63 14.07 -5.35
N LEU A 167 26.44 14.04 -5.96
CA LEU A 167 25.32 13.22 -5.48
C LEU A 167 25.62 11.73 -5.68
N SER A 168 26.19 11.34 -6.82
CA SER A 168 26.61 9.96 -7.05
C SER A 168 27.73 9.52 -6.11
N GLU A 169 28.71 10.38 -5.81
CA GLU A 169 29.76 10.13 -4.82
C GLU A 169 29.20 10.03 -3.39
N PHE A 170 28.16 10.83 -3.07
CA PHE A 170 27.48 10.77 -1.79
C PHE A 170 26.78 9.41 -1.61
N LEU A 171 26.01 8.97 -2.60
CA LEU A 171 25.28 7.69 -2.56
C LEU A 171 26.21 6.47 -2.62
N GLY A 172 27.32 6.57 -3.35
CA GLY A 172 28.24 5.45 -3.59
C GLY A 172 27.77 4.51 -4.70
N LEU A 173 28.71 3.71 -5.21
CA LEU A 173 28.49 2.88 -6.41
C LEU A 173 27.41 1.82 -6.21
N ASP A 174 27.43 1.12 -5.08
CA ASP A 174 26.45 0.06 -4.78
C ASP A 174 25.01 0.59 -4.78
N THR A 175 24.80 1.78 -4.21
CA THR A 175 23.50 2.46 -4.19
C THR A 175 23.10 2.94 -5.57
N MET A 176 24.03 3.48 -6.35
CA MET A 176 23.77 3.92 -7.73
C MET A 176 23.39 2.75 -8.65
N LEU A 177 23.96 1.57 -8.40
CA LEU A 177 23.65 0.32 -9.11
C LEU A 177 22.49 -0.48 -8.47
N ALA A 178 21.85 0.03 -7.43
CA ALA A 178 20.76 -0.69 -6.76
C ALA A 178 19.56 -0.87 -7.71
N ILE A 179 18.96 -2.06 -7.65
CA ILE A 179 17.73 -2.40 -8.38
C ILE A 179 16.54 -1.95 -7.54
N VAL A 180 15.58 -1.27 -8.17
CA VAL A 180 14.34 -0.82 -7.52
C VAL A 180 13.19 -1.72 -7.95
N CYS A 181 12.54 -2.39 -7.01
CA CYS A 181 11.34 -3.20 -7.21
C CYS A 181 10.10 -2.48 -6.66
N LYS A 182 8.95 -2.71 -7.28
CA LYS A 182 7.68 -2.14 -6.81
C LYS A 182 7.20 -2.84 -5.54
N THR A 183 7.27 -4.17 -5.51
CA THR A 183 6.71 -5.03 -4.45
C THR A 183 7.75 -5.95 -3.85
N PHE A 184 7.44 -6.51 -2.68
CA PHE A 184 8.31 -7.51 -2.06
C PHE A 184 8.32 -8.84 -2.83
N ASP A 185 7.25 -9.14 -3.57
CA ASP A 185 7.22 -10.30 -4.48
C ASP A 185 8.24 -10.16 -5.62
N GLY A 186 8.45 -8.94 -6.13
CA GLY A 186 9.53 -8.66 -7.07
C GLY A 186 10.91 -8.94 -6.50
N VAL A 187 11.16 -8.55 -5.24
CA VAL A 187 12.43 -8.84 -4.55
C VAL A 187 12.67 -10.35 -4.47
N LYS A 188 11.65 -11.12 -4.03
CA LYS A 188 11.73 -12.58 -3.96
C LYS A 188 11.92 -13.25 -5.32
N ALA A 189 11.43 -12.64 -6.40
CA ALA A 189 11.64 -13.17 -7.74
C ALA A 189 13.10 -13.00 -8.20
N LEU A 190 13.82 -11.96 -7.76
CA LEU A 190 15.19 -11.72 -8.19
C LEU A 190 16.20 -12.76 -7.68
N GLU A 191 15.99 -13.31 -6.49
CA GLU A 191 16.86 -14.33 -5.91
C GLU A 191 16.05 -15.40 -5.17
N THR A 192 16.30 -16.67 -5.49
CA THR A 192 15.66 -17.80 -4.80
C THR A 192 16.71 -18.70 -4.16
N TYR A 193 16.30 -19.40 -3.12
CA TYR A 193 17.15 -20.26 -2.32
C TYR A 193 16.66 -21.70 -2.38
N GLU A 194 17.60 -22.64 -2.37
CA GLU A 194 17.34 -24.07 -2.18
C GLU A 194 16.92 -24.35 -0.73
N LYS A 195 16.45 -25.56 -0.44
CA LYS A 195 15.97 -25.92 0.92
C LYS A 195 17.08 -25.82 1.97
N GLU A 196 18.31 -25.96 1.53
CA GLU A 196 19.54 -25.91 2.31
C GLU A 196 20.02 -24.46 2.56
N GLY A 197 19.34 -23.45 1.99
CA GLY A 197 19.69 -22.04 2.11
C GLY A 197 20.75 -21.55 1.11
N CYS A 198 21.18 -22.41 0.18
CA CYS A 198 22.08 -22.05 -0.90
C CYS A 198 21.35 -21.25 -1.99
N ILE A 199 22.03 -20.32 -2.65
CA ILE A 199 21.47 -19.56 -3.78
C ILE A 199 21.25 -20.49 -4.97
N ASN A 200 20.03 -20.51 -5.51
CA ASN A 200 19.71 -21.25 -6.73
C ASN A 200 20.17 -20.48 -7.97
N LYS A 201 21.35 -20.84 -8.49
CA LYS A 201 21.99 -20.22 -9.66
C LYS A 201 21.22 -20.40 -10.98
N GLY A 202 20.27 -21.33 -11.04
CA GLY A 202 19.43 -21.58 -12.22
C GLY A 202 18.18 -20.70 -12.30
N SER A 203 17.94 -19.85 -11.29
CA SER A 203 16.71 -19.08 -11.13
C SER A 203 16.97 -17.58 -11.03
N GLY A 204 15.90 -16.78 -11.06
CA GLY A 204 16.00 -15.36 -10.78
C GLY A 204 16.95 -14.62 -11.73
N LEU A 205 17.64 -13.61 -11.17
CA LEU A 205 18.60 -12.83 -11.91
C LEU A 205 19.87 -13.63 -12.26
N HIS A 206 20.23 -14.63 -11.45
CA HIS A 206 21.35 -15.55 -11.72
C HIS A 206 21.13 -16.35 -13.00
N GLY A 207 19.96 -16.98 -13.14
CA GLY A 207 19.59 -17.74 -14.33
C GLY A 207 19.47 -16.86 -15.57
N LEU A 208 18.89 -15.67 -15.44
CA LEU A 208 18.82 -14.69 -16.53
C LEU A 208 20.22 -14.23 -16.98
N GLY A 209 21.09 -13.88 -16.03
CA GLY A 209 22.47 -13.54 -16.32
C GLY A 209 23.19 -14.66 -17.08
N ALA A 210 23.11 -15.89 -16.58
CA ALA A 210 23.72 -17.05 -17.22
C ALA A 210 23.21 -17.25 -18.68
N SER A 211 21.91 -17.05 -18.93
CA SER A 211 21.31 -17.19 -20.26
C SER A 211 21.81 -16.18 -21.30
N ILE A 212 22.30 -15.02 -20.85
CA ILE A 212 22.90 -14.00 -21.72
C ILE A 212 24.44 -14.01 -21.69
N GLY A 213 25.03 -14.99 -21.02
CA GLY A 213 26.49 -15.16 -20.89
C GLY A 213 27.15 -14.25 -19.85
N ARG A 214 26.39 -13.66 -18.92
CA ARG A 214 26.88 -12.79 -17.84
C ARG A 214 26.56 -13.41 -16.49
N ALA A 215 27.52 -14.13 -15.91
CA ALA A 215 27.32 -14.70 -14.57
C ALA A 215 27.26 -13.57 -13.54
N LEU A 216 26.16 -13.52 -12.78
CA LEU A 216 26.02 -12.56 -11.70
C LEU A 216 27.11 -12.82 -10.64
N ASP A 217 27.86 -11.78 -10.31
CA ASP A 217 28.94 -11.83 -9.33
C ASP A 217 28.69 -10.84 -8.19
N GLY A 218 29.06 -11.26 -6.98
CA GLY A 218 28.93 -10.46 -5.77
C GLY A 218 27.50 -10.27 -5.27
N ARG A 219 27.37 -9.40 -4.25
CA ARG A 219 26.09 -8.98 -3.68
C ARG A 219 25.58 -7.77 -4.45
N PHE A 220 24.26 -7.61 -4.50
CA PHE A 220 23.62 -6.44 -5.07
C PHE A 220 22.52 -5.92 -4.14
N ILE A 221 22.25 -4.62 -4.22
CA ILE A 221 21.23 -3.96 -3.40
C ILE A 221 19.91 -3.96 -4.16
N VAL A 222 18.84 -4.34 -3.47
CA VAL A 222 17.46 -4.21 -3.97
C VAL A 222 16.68 -3.31 -3.02
N ILE A 223 16.05 -2.28 -3.58
CA ILE A 223 15.18 -1.34 -2.85
C ILE A 223 13.74 -1.65 -3.23
N CYS A 224 12.91 -1.98 -2.25
CA CYS A 224 11.48 -2.24 -2.46
C CYS A 224 10.64 -1.02 -2.12
N LEU A 225 9.95 -0.46 -3.11
CA LEU A 225 9.17 0.77 -2.95
C LEU A 225 8.00 0.63 -1.97
N GLU A 226 7.31 -0.52 -1.97
CA GLU A 226 6.20 -0.80 -1.02
C GLU A 226 6.68 -0.80 0.45
N ASN A 227 7.96 -1.13 0.69
CA ASN A 227 8.53 -1.20 2.03
C ASN A 227 9.23 0.09 2.48
N LEU A 228 9.33 1.10 1.60
CA LEU A 228 9.90 2.38 1.96
C LEU A 228 8.89 3.23 2.73
N ARG A 229 9.37 3.96 3.74
CA ARG A 229 8.55 4.95 4.42
C ARG A 229 8.49 6.22 3.55
N PRO A 230 7.31 6.65 3.08
CA PRO A 230 7.19 7.87 2.31
C PRO A 230 7.41 9.10 3.21
N TYR A 231 7.88 10.20 2.62
CA TYR A 231 7.84 11.51 3.24
C TYR A 231 6.38 11.92 3.49
N CYS A 232 6.10 12.32 4.73
CA CYS A 232 4.75 12.64 5.21
C CYS A 232 4.49 14.13 5.41
N GLY A 233 5.38 15.01 4.92
CA GLY A 233 5.17 16.45 4.98
C GLY A 233 4.57 17.02 3.69
N GLU A 234 4.52 18.35 3.62
CA GLU A 234 3.89 19.06 2.51
C GLU A 234 4.80 19.17 1.28
N PHE A 235 4.18 19.45 0.14
CA PHE A 235 4.84 19.71 -1.14
C PHE A 235 4.77 21.19 -1.47
N VAL A 236 5.72 21.67 -2.28
CA VAL A 236 5.68 23.03 -2.81
C VAL A 236 4.44 23.19 -3.70
N ALA A 237 3.62 24.19 -3.40
CA ALA A 237 2.40 24.48 -4.15
C ALA A 237 2.71 24.84 -5.61
N ASP A 238 1.87 24.35 -6.53
CA ASP A 238 1.93 24.62 -7.98
C ASP A 238 3.28 24.28 -8.65
N ASP A 239 4.05 23.36 -8.07
CA ASP A 239 5.33 22.90 -8.64
C ASP A 239 5.17 21.61 -9.47
N LEU A 240 5.40 21.71 -10.78
CA LEU A 240 5.31 20.59 -11.72
C LEU A 240 6.30 19.45 -11.43
N GLN A 241 7.38 19.71 -10.70
CA GLN A 241 8.34 18.69 -10.26
C GLN A 241 8.01 18.10 -8.88
N ARG A 242 6.91 18.56 -8.27
CA ARG A 242 6.39 18.11 -6.97
C ARG A 242 7.49 18.06 -5.91
N ARG A 243 8.24 19.14 -5.76
CA ARG A 243 9.30 19.22 -4.75
C ARG A 243 8.72 19.21 -3.35
N LEU A 244 9.52 18.72 -2.41
CA LEU A 244 9.15 18.63 -0.99
C LEU A 244 9.29 20.00 -0.33
N ASP A 245 8.31 20.43 0.46
CA ASP A 245 8.39 21.67 1.24
C ASP A 245 9.17 21.42 2.55
N LEU A 246 10.49 21.33 2.40
CA LEU A 246 11.40 21.08 3.51
C LEU A 246 11.78 22.38 4.21
N ILE A 247 11.69 22.39 5.55
CA ILE A 247 12.07 23.52 6.39
C ILE A 247 13.56 23.82 6.20
N LYS A 248 13.87 25.01 5.71
CA LYS A 248 15.25 25.49 5.51
C LYS A 248 16.00 25.56 6.86
N PRO A 249 17.30 25.22 6.87
CA PRO A 249 18.10 25.30 8.09
C PRO A 249 18.19 26.74 8.59
N LYS A 250 18.28 26.88 9.92
CA LYS A 250 18.47 28.17 10.60
C LYS A 250 19.60 28.06 11.61
N LEU A 251 20.47 29.06 11.63
CA LEU A 251 21.49 29.24 12.66
C LEU A 251 20.84 29.72 13.98
N PRO A 252 21.56 29.71 15.12
CA PRO A 252 21.02 30.17 16.40
C PRO A 252 20.52 31.63 16.39
N ASN A 253 21.03 32.46 15.48
CA ASN A 253 20.57 33.83 15.27
C ASN A 253 19.26 33.92 14.44
N GLY A 254 18.71 32.79 13.99
CA GLY A 254 17.50 32.70 13.18
C GLY A 254 17.73 32.83 11.67
N GLU A 255 18.93 33.16 11.23
CA GLU A 255 19.26 33.36 9.81
C GLU A 255 19.52 32.03 9.10
N CYS A 256 19.24 32.00 7.79
CA CYS A 256 19.62 30.86 6.95
C CYS A 256 21.16 30.82 6.83
N PRO A 257 21.81 29.66 7.02
CA PRO A 257 23.25 29.54 6.86
C PRO A 257 23.72 30.08 5.51
N ARG A 258 24.84 30.80 5.53
CA ARG A 258 25.47 31.30 4.31
C ARG A 258 25.79 30.12 3.39
N GLY A 259 25.65 30.37 2.09
CA GLY A 259 25.97 29.38 1.07
C GLY A 259 25.01 28.21 0.96
N PHE A 260 23.95 28.11 1.76
CA PHE A 260 22.89 27.12 1.54
C PHE A 260 22.23 27.31 0.18
N VAL A 261 22.24 26.26 -0.64
CA VAL A 261 21.69 26.26 -2.00
C VAL A 261 20.30 25.62 -2.00
N GLY A 262 20.12 24.52 -1.26
CA GLY A 262 18.86 23.79 -1.17
C GLY A 262 19.06 22.35 -0.73
N PHE A 263 17.99 21.57 -0.80
CA PHE A 263 18.01 20.14 -0.49
C PHE A 263 18.23 19.32 -1.76
N ALA A 264 19.12 18.32 -1.69
CA ALA A 264 19.49 17.47 -2.82
C ALA A 264 18.28 16.75 -3.45
N VAL A 265 17.36 16.28 -2.60
CA VAL A 265 16.11 15.61 -3.04
C VAL A 265 15.24 16.50 -3.94
N ASN A 266 15.38 17.83 -3.89
CA ASN A 266 14.64 18.78 -4.73
C ASN A 266 15.45 19.28 -5.94
N MET A 267 16.73 18.90 -6.04
CA MET A 267 17.62 19.26 -7.15
C MET A 267 17.66 18.23 -8.26
N ILE A 268 17.16 17.02 -8.00
CA ILE A 268 16.94 16.00 -9.03
C ILE A 268 15.64 16.29 -9.81
N LYS A 269 15.66 16.00 -11.11
CA LYS A 269 14.47 15.95 -11.97
C LYS A 269 14.03 14.51 -12.15
N ILE A 270 12.76 14.27 -11.90
CA ILE A 270 12.12 12.97 -12.06
C ILE A 270 11.21 13.06 -13.27
N GLU A 271 11.20 12.00 -14.07
CA GLU A 271 10.28 11.88 -15.19
C GLU A 271 8.84 12.03 -14.69
N HIS A 272 8.05 12.81 -15.41
CA HIS A 272 6.71 13.17 -14.99
C HIS A 272 5.82 11.97 -14.69
N THR A 273 5.96 10.92 -15.51
CA THR A 273 5.28 9.64 -15.36
C THR A 273 5.54 8.97 -14.02
N ASN A 274 6.60 9.34 -13.30
CA ASN A 274 7.05 8.71 -12.06
C ASN A 274 6.85 9.62 -10.82
N LEU A 275 6.20 10.77 -11.00
CA LEU A 275 5.90 11.71 -9.92
C LEU A 275 4.67 11.34 -9.08
N PHE A 276 3.76 10.52 -9.62
CA PHE A 276 2.46 10.21 -9.00
C PHE A 276 2.03 8.77 -9.26
N TYR A 277 1.19 8.23 -8.38
CA TYR A 277 0.45 6.96 -8.55
C TYR A 277 1.33 5.76 -8.93
N LEU A 278 2.55 5.72 -8.39
CA LEU A 278 3.53 4.69 -8.71
C LEU A 278 3.47 3.53 -7.70
N THR A 279 3.29 3.85 -6.41
CA THR A 279 3.07 2.85 -5.37
C THR A 279 1.58 2.54 -5.19
N ARG A 280 1.29 1.43 -4.51
CA ARG A 280 -0.09 1.05 -4.15
C ARG A 280 -0.83 2.15 -3.41
N ASP A 281 -0.14 2.96 -2.61
CA ASP A 281 -0.73 4.06 -1.83
C ASP A 281 -0.75 5.40 -2.58
N GLY A 282 -0.34 5.41 -3.85
CA GLY A 282 -0.45 6.58 -4.73
C GLY A 282 0.80 7.47 -4.74
N TYR A 283 1.87 7.09 -4.07
CA TYR A 283 3.10 7.88 -3.99
C TYR A 283 3.95 7.77 -5.27
N GLY A 284 4.73 8.81 -5.55
CA GLY A 284 5.77 8.88 -6.58
C GLY A 284 7.17 8.62 -6.03
N LEU A 285 8.19 8.69 -6.90
CA LEU A 285 9.58 8.39 -6.54
C LEU A 285 10.23 9.42 -5.63
N ARG A 286 9.79 10.69 -5.65
CA ARG A 286 10.46 11.75 -4.89
C ARG A 286 10.30 11.54 -3.39
N GLU A 287 9.07 11.36 -2.95
CA GLU A 287 8.72 11.18 -1.55
C GLU A 287 9.01 9.76 -1.05
N THR A 288 9.17 8.78 -1.93
CA THR A 288 9.55 7.41 -1.57
C THR A 288 11.05 7.21 -1.74
N LEU A 289 11.49 6.75 -2.91
CA LEU A 289 12.87 6.37 -3.21
C LEU A 289 13.86 7.47 -2.86
N PHE A 290 13.73 8.64 -3.49
CA PHE A 290 14.77 9.67 -3.41
C PHE A 290 14.79 10.39 -2.06
N TYR A 291 13.67 10.47 -1.34
CA TYR A 291 13.67 10.92 0.04
C TYR A 291 14.36 9.90 0.96
N ASN A 292 14.23 8.59 0.72
CA ASN A 292 14.97 7.61 1.52
C ASN A 292 16.47 7.58 1.19
N LEU A 293 16.86 7.94 -0.04
CA LEU A 293 18.27 8.02 -0.45
C LEU A 293 18.97 9.32 0.01
N PHE A 294 18.29 10.46 -0.10
CA PHE A 294 18.86 11.77 0.21
C PHE A 294 18.38 12.36 1.53
N SER A 295 17.25 11.91 2.08
CA SER A 295 16.59 12.51 3.26
C SER A 295 16.58 14.04 3.13
N ARG A 296 17.12 14.75 4.12
CA ARG A 296 17.31 16.20 4.15
C ARG A 296 18.74 16.62 3.81
N LEU A 297 19.44 15.88 2.95
CA LEU A 297 20.79 16.20 2.48
C LEU A 297 20.85 17.63 1.95
N GLN A 298 21.69 18.44 2.58
CA GLN A 298 21.82 19.87 2.29
C GLN A 298 22.96 20.12 1.30
N VAL A 299 22.77 21.04 0.37
CA VAL A 299 23.79 21.42 -0.63
C VAL A 299 24.25 22.85 -0.35
N TYR A 300 25.57 23.04 -0.30
CA TYR A 300 26.24 24.31 -0.02
C TYR A 300 27.14 24.76 -1.17
N LYS A 301 27.38 26.07 -1.28
CA LYS A 301 28.27 26.63 -2.30
C LYS A 301 29.72 26.21 -2.10
N THR A 302 30.24 26.37 -0.88
CA THR A 302 31.64 26.12 -0.55
C THR A 302 31.78 25.22 0.67
N ARG A 303 32.94 24.62 0.84
CA ARG A 303 33.28 23.79 1.99
C ARG A 303 33.31 24.63 3.26
N GLU A 304 33.74 25.88 3.17
CA GLU A 304 33.73 26.81 4.29
C GLU A 304 32.31 27.08 4.78
N ASP A 305 31.39 27.43 3.86
CA ASP A 305 29.97 27.63 4.17
C ASP A 305 29.35 26.39 4.84
N LEU A 306 29.65 25.20 4.29
CA LEU A 306 29.18 23.92 4.82
C LEU A 306 29.67 23.69 6.27
N ILE A 307 30.95 23.96 6.55
CA ILE A 307 31.53 23.76 7.89
C ILE A 307 30.93 24.77 8.89
N GLN A 308 30.71 26.01 8.48
CA GLN A 308 30.04 27.01 9.32
C GLN A 308 28.59 26.61 9.64
N ALA A 309 27.91 25.95 8.70
CA ALA A 309 26.55 25.45 8.86
C ALA A 309 26.43 24.10 9.60
N ARG A 310 27.54 23.52 10.07
CA ARG A 310 27.54 22.22 10.79
C ARG A 310 26.46 22.09 11.89
N PRO A 311 26.18 23.11 12.73
CA PRO A 311 25.18 22.99 13.79
C PRO A 311 23.74 22.73 13.31
N CYS A 312 23.41 23.03 12.06
CA CYS A 312 22.07 22.86 11.50
C CYS A 312 21.96 21.71 10.48
N ILE A 313 23.01 20.90 10.33
CA ILE A 313 23.03 19.72 9.45
C ILE A 313 22.64 18.47 10.25
N SER A 314 21.57 17.79 9.84
CA SER A 314 21.09 16.54 10.47
C SER A 314 21.52 15.29 9.70
N ASP A 315 21.08 15.20 8.45
CA ASP A 315 21.13 13.98 7.62
C ASP A 315 22.35 13.91 6.69
N GLY A 316 23.15 14.96 6.66
CA GLY A 316 24.33 15.10 5.80
C GLY A 316 24.33 16.40 5.00
N ALA A 317 25.50 16.73 4.46
CA ALA A 317 25.68 17.89 3.60
C ALA A 317 26.79 17.66 2.58
N ILE A 318 26.65 18.28 1.41
CA ILE A 318 27.71 18.39 0.39
C ILE A 318 27.94 19.84 0.01
N SER A 319 29.15 20.18 -0.44
CA SER A 319 29.45 21.47 -1.05
C SER A 319 29.89 21.32 -2.50
N LEU A 320 29.60 22.33 -3.34
CA LEU A 320 29.89 22.28 -4.77
C LEU A 320 31.40 22.21 -5.09
N ASP A 321 32.25 22.66 -4.16
CA ASP A 321 33.71 22.51 -4.16
C ASP A 321 34.20 21.19 -3.51
N GLY A 322 33.31 20.22 -3.27
CA GLY A 322 33.65 18.83 -2.93
C GLY A 322 33.81 18.52 -1.46
N GLY A 323 33.33 19.37 -0.55
CA GLY A 323 33.16 19.01 0.86
C GLY A 323 31.98 18.04 1.05
N MET A 324 32.11 17.11 1.99
CA MET A 324 31.06 16.14 2.28
C MET A 324 31.05 15.74 3.75
N ILE A 325 29.86 15.81 4.35
CA ILE A 325 29.49 15.28 5.66
C ILE A 325 28.42 14.23 5.41
N ARG A 326 28.71 12.96 5.72
CA ARG A 326 27.78 11.84 5.47
C ARG A 326 26.67 11.77 6.51
N ALA A 327 27.00 12.11 7.75
CA ALA A 327 26.09 12.17 8.87
C ALA A 327 26.70 13.08 9.94
N THR A 328 25.92 13.41 10.98
CA THR A 328 26.44 14.13 12.14
C THR A 328 27.69 13.44 12.70
N GLY A 329 28.82 14.14 12.70
CA GLY A 329 30.11 13.60 13.16
C GLY A 329 30.89 12.76 12.15
N VAL A 330 30.37 12.52 10.94
CA VAL A 330 31.00 11.67 9.91
C VAL A 330 31.43 12.51 8.71
N PHE A 331 32.75 12.71 8.56
CA PHE A 331 33.34 13.56 7.52
C PHE A 331 34.05 12.72 6.46
N SER A 332 33.90 13.09 5.19
CA SER A 332 34.70 12.55 4.09
C SER A 332 35.88 13.48 3.81
N LEU A 333 37.11 12.95 3.95
CA LEU A 333 38.37 13.66 3.67
C LEU A 333 39.18 12.89 2.63
N GLY A 334 40.08 13.58 1.94
CA GLY A 334 40.97 13.00 0.93
C GLY A 334 40.59 13.38 -0.50
N ASN A 335 41.24 12.74 -1.46
CA ASN A 335 41.00 12.97 -2.88
C ASN A 335 39.60 12.48 -3.28
N ARG A 336 38.95 13.22 -4.18
CA ARG A 336 37.64 12.86 -4.70
C ARG A 336 37.74 11.56 -5.49
N ILE A 337 36.75 10.69 -5.31
CA ILE A 337 36.63 9.48 -6.12
C ILE A 337 35.88 9.86 -7.40
N ASN A 338 36.50 9.60 -8.54
CA ASN A 338 35.78 9.74 -9.80
C ASN A 338 34.78 8.59 -9.91
N MET A 339 33.50 8.87 -9.69
CA MET A 339 32.44 7.88 -9.84
C MET A 339 32.18 7.60 -11.32
N ASP A 340 32.26 6.32 -11.68
CA ASP A 340 32.04 5.82 -13.04
C ASP A 340 30.58 5.94 -13.46
N VAL A 341 29.64 5.72 -12.53
CA VAL A 341 28.20 5.82 -12.78
C VAL A 341 27.65 7.10 -12.18
N ARG A 342 27.00 7.92 -13.00
CA ARG A 342 26.42 9.21 -12.60
C ARG A 342 24.97 9.35 -13.03
N PHE A 343 24.24 10.25 -12.37
CA PHE A 343 22.90 10.60 -12.84
C PHE A 343 22.98 11.23 -14.24
N PRO A 344 22.09 10.85 -15.17
CA PRO A 344 22.03 11.43 -16.50
C PRO A 344 21.69 12.91 -16.41
N LYS A 345 22.13 13.66 -17.42
CA LYS A 345 21.78 15.08 -17.52
C LYS A 345 20.29 15.24 -17.80
N ALA A 346 19.66 16.17 -17.09
CA ALA A 346 18.26 16.49 -17.33
C ALA A 346 18.04 16.99 -18.77
N PHE A 347 17.17 16.32 -19.52
CA PHE A 347 16.74 16.79 -20.82
C PHE A 347 15.81 18.00 -20.69
N ILE A 348 15.87 18.89 -21.70
CA ILE A 348 14.74 19.75 -22.00
C ILE A 348 13.63 18.80 -22.45
N SER A 349 12.50 18.82 -21.73
CA SER A 349 11.32 18.01 -22.02
C SER A 349 11.14 17.86 -23.53
N SER A 350 10.99 16.62 -23.99
CA SER A 350 10.35 16.33 -25.27
C SER A 350 9.19 17.31 -25.46
N GLY A 351 9.13 18.04 -26.58
CA GLY A 351 8.20 19.15 -26.85
C GLY A 351 6.72 18.74 -26.93
N LEU A 352 6.29 17.79 -26.11
CA LEU A 352 4.92 17.35 -25.93
C LEU A 352 4.14 18.46 -25.22
N PRO A 353 2.95 18.82 -25.73
CA PRO A 353 2.10 19.84 -25.11
C PRO A 353 1.70 19.48 -23.68
N ASN A 354 1.57 20.47 -22.79
CA ASN A 354 1.09 20.28 -21.42
C ASN A 354 -0.22 19.48 -21.34
N ALA A 355 -1.12 19.68 -22.31
CA ALA A 355 -2.37 18.93 -22.39
C ALA A 355 -2.18 17.41 -22.52
N TYR A 356 -1.11 16.96 -23.21
CA TYR A 356 -0.77 15.54 -23.29
C TYR A 356 -0.35 15.01 -21.93
N ILE A 357 0.51 15.76 -21.24
CA ILE A 357 1.05 15.44 -19.93
C ILE A 357 -0.07 15.31 -18.89
N GLU A 358 -0.99 16.27 -18.84
CA GLU A 358 -2.19 16.24 -17.98
C GLU A 358 -3.11 15.06 -18.29
N THR A 359 -3.26 14.72 -19.58
CA THR A 359 -4.09 13.58 -20.00
C THR A 359 -3.47 12.25 -19.53
N GLU A 360 -2.15 12.12 -19.61
CA GLU A 360 -1.41 10.94 -19.14
C GLU A 360 -1.51 10.80 -17.61
N GLU A 361 -1.39 11.89 -16.84
CA GLU A 361 -1.59 11.86 -15.39
C GLU A 361 -2.99 11.40 -15.01
N LYS A 362 -4.01 11.98 -15.66
CA LYS A 362 -5.39 11.62 -15.40
C LYS A 362 -5.64 10.15 -15.72
N LEU A 363 -5.05 9.63 -16.80
CA LEU A 363 -5.13 8.21 -17.14
C LEU A 363 -4.45 7.32 -16.07
N LYS A 364 -3.27 7.71 -15.57
CA LYS A 364 -2.59 6.98 -14.48
C LYS A 364 -3.40 6.98 -13.20
N LYS A 365 -3.94 8.14 -12.82
CA LYS A 365 -4.83 8.26 -11.66
C LYS A 365 -6.04 7.33 -11.81
N MET A 366 -6.73 7.37 -12.95
CA MET A 366 -7.90 6.50 -13.18
C MET A 366 -7.52 5.01 -13.13
N SER A 367 -6.36 4.65 -13.65
CA SER A 367 -5.85 3.27 -13.59
C SER A 367 -5.58 2.83 -12.15
N TRP A 368 -5.03 3.73 -11.33
CA TRP A 368 -4.83 3.50 -9.90
C TRP A 368 -6.16 3.42 -9.12
N ASP A 369 -7.10 4.33 -9.39
CA ASP A 369 -8.45 4.32 -8.80
C ASP A 369 -9.19 3.00 -9.12
N LYS A 370 -8.98 2.45 -10.33
CA LYS A 370 -9.53 1.17 -10.76
C LYS A 370 -8.97 0.01 -9.93
N GLU A 371 -7.67 0.02 -9.63
CA GLU A 371 -7.04 -0.99 -8.78
C GLU A 371 -7.58 -0.91 -7.34
N LYS A 372 -7.69 0.30 -6.78
CA LYS A 372 -8.29 0.52 -5.45
C LYS A 372 -9.73 0.02 -5.37
N LEU A 373 -10.52 0.28 -6.40
CA LEU A 373 -11.89 -0.19 -6.44
C LEU A 373 -11.99 -1.73 -6.52
N LEU A 374 -11.01 -2.38 -7.16
CA LEU A 374 -10.93 -3.84 -7.17
C LEU A 374 -10.58 -4.40 -5.78
N GLU A 375 -9.66 -3.75 -5.06
CA GLU A 375 -9.36 -4.09 -3.66
C GLU A 375 -10.62 -3.97 -2.77
N ASP A 376 -11.40 -2.89 -2.94
CA ASP A 376 -12.65 -2.67 -2.21
C ASP A 376 -13.71 -3.74 -2.52
N ILE A 377 -13.86 -4.13 -3.79
CA ILE A 377 -14.76 -5.23 -4.17
C ILE A 377 -14.34 -6.53 -3.48
N ASN A 378 -13.05 -6.85 -3.46
CA ASN A 378 -12.53 -8.07 -2.85
C ASN A 378 -12.70 -8.06 -1.32
N ARG A 379 -12.49 -6.90 -0.69
CA ARG A 379 -12.72 -6.70 0.74
C ARG A 379 -14.19 -6.90 1.10
N GLU A 380 -15.09 -6.27 0.36
CA GLU A 380 -16.53 -6.41 0.58
C GLU A 380 -17.02 -7.83 0.33
N GLN A 381 -16.47 -8.51 -0.68
CA GLN A 381 -16.74 -9.93 -0.95
C GLN A 381 -16.29 -10.83 0.21
N SER A 382 -15.16 -10.53 0.84
CA SER A 382 -14.67 -11.26 2.01
C SER A 382 -15.60 -11.08 3.22
N LEU A 383 -16.07 -9.85 3.47
CA LEU A 383 -17.06 -9.55 4.52
C LEU A 383 -18.39 -10.25 4.27
N LEU A 384 -18.87 -10.27 3.02
CA LEU A 384 -20.06 -11.02 2.63
C LEU A 384 -19.92 -12.51 2.93
N ASN A 385 -18.78 -13.12 2.60
CA ASN A 385 -18.53 -14.54 2.83
C ASN A 385 -18.53 -14.88 4.33
N VAL A 386 -17.88 -14.04 5.15
CA VAL A 386 -17.88 -14.18 6.63
C VAL A 386 -19.31 -14.05 7.17
N THR A 387 -20.07 -13.06 6.71
CA THR A 387 -21.45 -12.84 7.17
C THR A 387 -22.38 -13.99 6.77
N LYS A 388 -22.24 -14.54 5.56
CA LYS A 388 -22.97 -15.73 5.10
C LYS A 388 -22.64 -16.96 5.95
N SER A 389 -21.37 -17.17 6.28
CA SER A 389 -20.96 -18.26 7.17
C SER A 389 -21.57 -18.12 8.57
N ASN A 390 -21.56 -16.90 9.14
CA ASN A 390 -22.18 -16.62 10.43
C ASN A 390 -23.70 -16.83 10.40
N PHE A 391 -24.36 -16.45 9.31
CA PHE A 391 -25.79 -16.67 9.11
C PHE A 391 -26.14 -18.15 9.09
N GLU A 392 -25.41 -18.97 8.32
CA GLU A 392 -25.64 -20.42 8.30
C GLU A 392 -25.39 -21.07 9.67
N GLY A 393 -24.31 -20.67 10.36
CA GLY A 393 -24.05 -21.14 11.73
C GLY A 393 -25.18 -20.80 12.72
N LYS A 394 -25.68 -19.55 12.67
CA LYS A 394 -26.81 -19.10 13.50
C LYS A 394 -28.13 -19.78 13.13
N LYS A 395 -28.33 -20.09 11.86
CA LYS A 395 -29.51 -20.79 11.37
C LYS A 395 -29.53 -22.24 11.84
N GLU A 396 -28.38 -22.91 11.82
CA GLU A 396 -28.26 -24.26 12.41
C GLU A 396 -28.51 -24.24 13.93
N GLU A 397 -27.99 -23.24 14.65
CA GLU A 397 -28.26 -23.05 16.09
C GLU A 397 -29.75 -22.87 16.35
N PHE A 398 -30.43 -22.01 15.57
CA PHE A 398 -31.86 -21.80 15.66
C PHE A 398 -32.66 -23.09 15.38
N LEU A 399 -32.30 -23.84 14.34
CA LEU A 399 -32.97 -25.11 14.01
C LEU A 399 -32.78 -26.16 15.12
N LYS A 400 -31.58 -26.25 15.70
CA LYS A 400 -31.30 -27.13 16.86
C LYS A 400 -32.12 -26.71 18.08
N PHE A 401 -32.17 -25.40 18.37
CA PHE A 401 -32.96 -24.85 19.46
C PHE A 401 -34.45 -25.20 19.30
N MET A 402 -35.01 -25.01 18.11
CA MET A 402 -36.41 -25.36 17.80
C MET A 402 -36.68 -26.86 17.93
N ALA A 403 -35.77 -27.72 17.48
CA ALA A 403 -35.90 -29.17 17.62
C ALA A 403 -35.90 -29.62 19.10
N GLN A 404 -35.05 -29.02 19.94
CA GLN A 404 -34.95 -29.34 21.37
C GLN A 404 -36.11 -28.81 22.21
N SER A 405 -36.73 -27.70 21.78
CA SER A 405 -37.86 -27.08 22.49
C SER A 405 -39.25 -27.60 22.03
N SER A 406 -39.31 -28.35 20.93
CA SER A 406 -40.53 -29.01 20.41
C SER A 406 -41.30 -29.89 21.42
N PRO A 407 -40.65 -30.72 22.28
CA PRO A 407 -41.37 -31.56 23.26
C PRO A 407 -42.15 -30.75 24.31
N TYR A 408 -41.64 -29.57 24.68
CA TYR A 408 -42.24 -28.70 25.69
C TYR A 408 -43.45 -27.91 25.15
N ALA A 409 -43.46 -27.59 23.85
CA ALA A 409 -44.60 -26.97 23.19
C ALA A 409 -45.80 -27.93 23.05
N ALA A 410 -45.54 -29.22 22.79
CA ALA A 410 -46.57 -30.26 22.65
C ALA A 410 -47.26 -30.60 24.00
N GLN A 411 -46.53 -30.54 25.12
CA GLN A 411 -47.11 -30.75 26.46
C GLN A 411 -48.08 -29.62 26.87
N HIS A 412 -47.80 -28.36 26.50
CA HIS A 412 -48.68 -27.22 26.77
C HIS A 412 -50.01 -27.29 25.98
N GLN A 413 -49.98 -27.77 24.72
CA GLN A 413 -51.21 -27.98 23.94
C GLN A 413 -52.09 -29.11 24.49
N ASN A 414 -51.49 -30.16 25.06
CA ASN A 414 -52.21 -31.27 25.72
C ASN A 414 -52.78 -30.88 27.08
N GLN A 415 -52.12 -30.03 27.87
CA GLN A 415 -52.67 -29.52 29.14
C GLN A 415 -53.84 -28.54 28.92
N LEU A 416 -53.77 -27.68 27.90
CA LEU A 416 -54.87 -26.77 27.54
C LEU A 416 -56.10 -27.52 26.99
N SER A 417 -55.91 -28.65 26.30
CA SER A 417 -57.02 -29.48 25.81
C SER A 417 -57.64 -30.40 26.88
N GLN A 418 -56.87 -30.84 27.88
CA GLN A 418 -57.39 -31.59 29.04
C GLN A 418 -58.19 -30.70 30.02
N SER A 419 -57.89 -29.40 30.11
CA SER A 419 -58.64 -28.47 30.97
C SER A 419 -60.05 -28.11 30.47
N ARG A 420 -60.42 -28.50 29.23
CA ARG A 420 -61.77 -28.27 28.66
C ARG A 420 -62.75 -29.44 28.79
N PHE A 421 -62.33 -30.59 29.34
CA PHE A 421 -63.20 -31.75 29.53
C PHE A 421 -63.03 -32.34 30.93
N ASN A 422 -63.84 -31.88 31.89
CA ASN A 422 -64.14 -32.67 33.08
C ASN A 422 -65.55 -32.33 33.62
N PRO A 423 -66.55 -33.20 33.41
CA PRO A 423 -67.83 -33.15 34.09
C PRO A 423 -67.82 -34.11 35.29
N SER A 424 -68.17 -33.61 36.48
CA SER A 424 -68.96 -34.29 37.54
C SER A 424 -68.54 -33.87 38.96
N PHE A 425 -69.37 -33.00 39.55
CA PHE A 425 -69.55 -32.93 40.99
C PHE A 425 -70.82 -33.75 41.31
N LEU A 426 -70.71 -34.83 42.09
CA LEU A 426 -71.79 -35.33 42.97
C LEU A 426 -71.31 -36.46 43.90
N LYS A 427 -71.51 -36.22 45.22
CA LYS A 427 -71.58 -37.14 46.38
C LYS A 427 -70.28 -37.86 46.79
N GLY A 428 -69.91 -37.92 48.07
CA GLY A 428 -70.55 -37.48 49.32
C GLY A 428 -69.83 -38.11 50.51
N ILE A 429 -69.90 -37.52 51.71
CA ILE A 429 -69.48 -38.16 52.97
C ILE A 429 -70.48 -37.78 54.08
N SER A 430 -71.32 -38.77 54.42
CA SER A 430 -71.66 -39.38 55.73
C SER A 430 -71.71 -38.59 57.06
N PRO A 431 -72.44 -39.13 58.06
CA PRO A 431 -73.11 -38.36 59.11
C PRO A 431 -72.41 -38.42 60.48
N GLU A 432 -72.63 -37.42 61.32
CA GLU A 432 -72.34 -37.49 62.75
C GLU A 432 -73.56 -37.15 63.62
N ARG A 433 -73.66 -37.90 64.71
CA ARG A 433 -74.76 -38.00 65.67
C ARG A 433 -74.53 -37.03 66.84
N GLY A 434 -75.52 -36.17 67.10
CA GLY A 434 -76.23 -36.13 68.39
C GLY A 434 -75.74 -35.23 69.54
N ARG A 435 -76.77 -34.65 70.21
CA ARG A 435 -76.87 -33.94 71.51
C ARG A 435 -76.60 -32.43 71.42
N GLU A 436 -77.47 -31.54 71.89
CA GLU A 436 -78.65 -31.61 72.78
C GLU A 436 -79.87 -30.89 72.20
#